data_AF-A0AAV5DV08-F1
#
_entry.id   AF-A0AAV5DV08-F1
#
_cell.length_a   1.000
_cell.length_b   1.000
_cell.length_c   1.000
_cell.angle_alpha   90.00
_cell.angle_beta   90.00
_cell.angle_gamma   90.00
#
_symmetry.space_group_name_H-M   'P 1'
#
loop_
_entity.id
_entity.type
_entity.pdbx_description
1 polymer ?
#
loop_
_entity_poly.entity_id
_entity_poly.type
_entity_poly.pdbx_seq_one_letter_code
_entity_poly.pdbx_strand_id
1 'polypeptide(L)'
;MDAAMDNNASAYMEELQKCAIHFRTEFLSKLLPSSSSRSETICTIMVRRMASRVLIFFIRHASLVRPLSEAGKLRMARDMAELELAIGQNLFPVEQLGAPYRALRAFRPDELQSPLQRNKLTPLQYSLWLDSQGEDQIWKGIKATLDDYEMKIRSRGDKEFSAVYPLMLQIGSSLSQATT
;
A
#
# COMPACT_ATOMS: atom_id res chain seq x y z
N MET A 1 3.73 -1.62 32.08
CA MET A 1 3.10 -0.40 31.51
C MET A 1 2.61 -0.78 30.14
N ASP A 2 1.40 -1.32 30.10
CA ASP A 2 0.75 -1.83 28.90
C ASP A 2 0.30 -0.66 28.03
N ALA A 3 1.09 -0.35 27.01
CA ALA A 3 0.62 0.46 25.90
C ALA A 3 -0.38 -0.40 25.13
N ALA A 4 -1.66 -0.31 25.51
CA ALA A 4 -2.76 -0.64 24.62
C ALA A 4 -2.50 0.15 23.33
N MET A 5 -1.97 -0.54 22.33
CA MET A 5 -1.66 0.02 21.03
C MET A 5 -3.00 0.39 20.41
N ASP A 6 -3.38 1.66 20.54
CA ASP A 6 -4.46 2.23 19.76
C ASP A 6 -4.13 1.94 18.29
N ASN A 7 -4.90 0.98 17.78
CA ASN A 7 -4.78 0.42 16.45
C ASN A 7 -5.41 1.37 15.42
N ASN A 8 -5.87 2.54 15.86
CA ASN A 8 -6.43 3.59 15.03
C ASN A 8 -5.34 4.26 14.19
N ALA A 9 -5.78 4.80 13.05
CA ALA A 9 -4.91 5.65 12.25
C ALA A 9 -4.47 6.89 13.02
N SER A 10 -3.38 7.47 12.56
CA SER A 10 -2.77 8.62 13.22
C SER A 10 -3.73 9.80 13.26
N ALA A 11 -3.79 10.54 14.38
CA ALA A 11 -4.60 11.76 14.51
C ALA A 11 -4.27 12.80 13.42
N TYR A 12 -3.06 12.76 12.88
CA TYR A 12 -2.65 13.56 11.72
C TYR A 12 -3.49 13.27 10.46
N MET A 13 -3.84 12.01 10.21
CA MET A 13 -4.64 11.60 9.06
C MET A 13 -6.08 12.09 9.15
N GLU A 14 -6.65 12.08 10.36
CA GLU A 14 -7.97 12.65 10.62
C GLU A 14 -7.99 14.16 10.32
N GLU A 15 -6.97 14.90 10.77
CA GLU A 15 -6.85 16.33 10.51
C GLU A 15 -6.63 16.64 9.03
N LEU A 16 -5.82 15.84 8.34
CA LEU A 16 -5.62 15.94 6.90
C LEU A 16 -6.92 15.71 6.14
N GLN A 17 -7.72 14.73 6.55
CA GLN A 17 -9.02 14.45 5.95
C GLN A 17 -9.99 15.62 6.16
N LYS A 18 -10.06 16.19 7.37
CA LYS A 18 -10.86 17.40 7.67
C LYS A 18 -10.44 18.57 6.77
N CYS A 19 -9.14 18.82 6.63
CA CYS A 19 -8.61 19.86 5.76
C CYS A 19 -8.95 19.62 4.28
N ALA A 20 -8.84 18.38 3.81
CA ALA A 20 -9.18 18.00 2.43
C ALA A 20 -10.68 18.17 2.14
N ILE A 21 -11.54 17.78 3.09
CA ILE A 21 -13.00 17.99 2.99
C ILE A 21 -13.32 19.47 2.96
N HIS A 22 -12.76 20.26 3.88
CA HIS A 22 -12.97 21.70 3.94
C HIS A 22 -12.53 22.40 2.65
N PHE A 23 -11.35 22.03 2.12
CA PHE A 23 -10.87 22.55 0.85
C PHE A 23 -11.82 22.22 -0.31
N ARG A 24 -12.36 21.00 -0.32
CA ARG A 24 -13.35 20.60 -1.33
C ARG A 24 -14.63 21.43 -1.21
N THR A 25 -15.19 21.57 -0.02
CA THR A 25 -16.46 22.25 0.19
C THR A 25 -16.37 23.75 -0.04
N GLU A 26 -15.26 24.38 0.36
CA GLU A 26 -15.11 25.83 0.26
C GLU A 26 -14.59 26.31 -1.09
N PHE A 27 -13.72 25.55 -1.74
CA PHE A 27 -13.04 25.98 -2.96
C PHE A 27 -13.44 25.12 -4.16
N LEU A 28 -13.30 23.79 -4.06
CA LEU A 28 -13.51 22.93 -5.23
C LEU A 28 -14.97 22.89 -5.69
N SER A 29 -15.93 22.94 -4.77
CA SER A 29 -17.36 23.00 -5.10
C SER A 29 -17.74 24.26 -5.89
N LYS A 30 -17.01 25.37 -5.69
CA LYS A 30 -17.24 26.68 -6.33
C LYS A 30 -16.42 26.85 -7.61
N LEU A 31 -15.29 26.16 -7.72
CA LEU A 31 -14.31 26.32 -8.81
C LEU A 31 -14.36 25.20 -9.86
N LEU A 32 -14.91 24.04 -9.53
CA LEU A 32 -15.09 22.95 -10.49
C LEU A 32 -16.46 23.10 -11.18
N PRO A 33 -16.51 23.05 -12.53
CA PRO A 33 -17.79 23.02 -13.24
C PRO A 33 -18.61 21.79 -12.78
N SER A 34 -19.88 21.99 -12.44
CA SER A 34 -20.80 20.88 -12.09
C SER A 34 -21.08 19.93 -13.26
N SER A 35 -20.61 20.26 -14.47
CA SER A 35 -20.88 19.52 -15.69
C SER A 35 -19.63 18.83 -16.22
N SER A 36 -19.87 17.60 -16.67
CA SER A 36 -19.01 16.61 -17.33
C SER A 36 -18.30 17.09 -18.62
N SER A 37 -17.73 18.29 -18.64
CA SER A 37 -16.83 18.69 -19.72
C SER A 37 -15.48 18.02 -19.50
N ARG A 38 -15.04 17.19 -20.46
CA ARG A 38 -13.74 16.50 -20.49
C ARG A 38 -12.54 17.46 -20.66
N SER A 39 -12.72 18.75 -20.39
CA SER A 39 -11.72 19.78 -20.65
C SER A 39 -10.95 20.08 -19.37
N GLU A 40 -9.62 19.90 -19.42
CA GLU A 40 -8.74 20.35 -18.34
C GLU A 40 -8.89 21.85 -18.14
N THR A 41 -9.33 22.25 -16.95
CA THR A 41 -9.28 23.65 -16.51
C THR A 41 -8.02 23.89 -15.69
N ILE A 42 -7.57 25.15 -15.62
CA ILE A 42 -6.43 25.54 -14.76
C ILE A 42 -6.64 25.06 -13.33
N CYS A 43 -7.86 25.13 -12.80
CA CYS A 43 -8.22 24.61 -11.48
C CYS A 43 -7.96 23.10 -11.36
N THR A 44 -8.43 22.30 -12.31
CA THR A 44 -8.19 20.84 -12.28
C THR A 44 -6.70 20.48 -12.35
N ILE A 45 -5.89 21.24 -13.12
CA ILE A 45 -4.44 21.04 -13.21
C ILE A 45 -3.76 21.38 -11.87
N MET A 46 -4.16 22.48 -11.22
CA MET A 46 -3.60 22.87 -9.93
C MET A 46 -3.97 21.88 -8.82
N VAL A 47 -5.21 21.37 -8.81
CA VAL A 47 -5.66 20.36 -7.86
C VAL A 47 -4.90 19.05 -8.05
N ARG A 48 -4.70 18.61 -9.30
CA ARG A 48 -3.86 17.44 -9.60
C ARG A 48 -2.42 17.64 -9.12
N ARG A 49 -1.83 18.81 -9.35
CA ARG A 49 -0.48 19.15 -8.86
C ARG A 49 -0.41 19.17 -7.35
N MET A 50 -1.44 19.68 -6.68
CA MET A 50 -1.53 19.68 -5.21
C MET A 50 -1.60 18.25 -4.66
N ALA A 51 -2.52 17.42 -5.17
CA ALA A 51 -2.64 16.02 -4.77
C ALA A 51 -1.32 15.23 -4.99
N SER A 52 -0.66 15.46 -6.13
CA SER A 52 0.66 14.89 -6.41
C SER A 52 1.72 15.29 -5.37
N ARG A 53 1.76 16.57 -4.98
CA ARG A 53 2.69 17.06 -3.94
C ARG A 53 2.38 16.44 -2.58
N VAL A 54 1.11 16.31 -2.19
CA VAL A 54 0.71 15.69 -0.91
C VAL A 54 1.24 14.26 -0.81
N LEU A 55 1.08 13.46 -1.88
CA LEU A 55 1.62 12.09 -1.92
C LEU A 55 3.14 12.06 -1.78
N ILE A 56 3.86 12.90 -2.53
CA ILE A 56 5.33 12.94 -2.49
C ILE A 56 5.83 13.40 -1.12
N PHE A 57 5.20 14.41 -0.52
CA PHE A 57 5.55 14.88 0.82
C PHE A 57 5.36 13.77 1.85
N PHE A 58 4.22 13.09 1.82
CA PHE A 58 3.97 11.97 2.72
C PHE A 58 5.04 10.88 2.59
N ILE A 59 5.36 10.45 1.37
CA ILE A 59 6.41 9.44 1.13
C ILE A 59 7.76 9.90 1.67
N ARG A 60 8.15 11.17 1.44
CA ARG A 60 9.40 11.73 1.95
C ARG A 60 9.45 11.73 3.48
N HIS A 61 8.39 12.19 4.13
CA HIS A 61 8.30 12.20 5.59
C HIS A 61 8.34 10.77 6.16
N ALA A 62 7.56 9.85 5.59
CA ALA A 62 7.53 8.45 6.01
C ALA A 62 8.87 7.73 5.77
N SER A 63 9.65 8.13 4.76
CA SER A 63 10.97 7.57 4.48
C SER A 63 12.01 7.91 5.55
N LEU A 64 11.85 9.04 6.27
CA LEU A 64 12.77 9.48 7.32
C LEU A 64 12.59 8.72 8.65
N VAL A 65 11.48 8.00 8.83
CA VAL A 65 11.13 7.33 10.11
C VAL A 65 11.70 5.90 10.19
N ARG A 66 12.64 5.51 9.32
CA ARG A 66 13.22 4.16 9.34
C ARG A 66 14.38 4.05 10.35
N PRO A 67 14.51 2.92 11.08
CA PRO A 67 13.74 1.68 10.97
C PRO A 67 12.42 1.68 11.77
N LEU A 68 11.34 1.20 11.15
CA LEU A 68 10.02 1.05 11.78
C LEU A 68 9.85 -0.36 12.37
N SER A 69 9.25 -0.43 13.57
CA SER A 69 8.79 -1.70 14.16
C SER A 69 7.63 -2.30 13.36
N GLU A 70 7.31 -3.59 13.56
CA GLU A 70 6.17 -4.24 12.89
C GLU A 70 4.84 -3.49 13.13
N ALA A 71 4.62 -3.01 14.35
CA ALA A 71 3.47 -2.16 14.69
C ALA A 71 3.51 -0.82 13.92
N GLY A 72 4.70 -0.22 13.77
CA GLY A 72 4.91 0.98 12.96
C GLY A 72 4.62 0.77 11.47
N LYS A 73 4.99 -0.39 10.91
CA LYS A 73 4.68 -0.75 9.51
C LYS A 73 3.18 -0.90 9.27
N LEU A 74 2.46 -1.57 10.19
CA LEU A 74 1.01 -1.72 10.11
C LEU A 74 0.28 -0.37 10.22
N ARG A 75 0.69 0.47 11.17
CA ARG A 75 0.14 1.83 11.31
C ARG A 75 0.40 2.66 10.06
N MET A 76 1.62 2.61 9.53
CA MET A 76 2.03 3.30 8.30
C MET A 76 1.23 2.82 7.07
N ALA A 77 0.96 1.51 6.94
CA ALA A 77 0.12 0.97 5.88
C ALA A 77 -1.33 1.47 5.99
N ARG A 78 -1.86 1.58 7.21
CA ARG A 78 -3.20 2.14 7.47
C ARG A 78 -3.27 3.63 7.14
N ASP A 79 -2.30 4.41 7.61
CA ASP A 79 -2.21 5.84 7.31
C ASP A 79 -2.10 6.10 5.79
N MET A 80 -1.39 5.25 5.05
CA MET A 80 -1.35 5.31 3.58
C MET A 80 -2.69 4.99 2.92
N ALA A 81 -3.43 4.01 3.43
CA ALA A 81 -4.76 3.68 2.91
C ALA A 81 -5.75 4.83 3.15
N GLU A 82 -5.70 5.45 4.33
CA GLU A 82 -6.51 6.63 4.64
C GLU A 82 -6.11 7.85 3.81
N LEU A 83 -4.81 8.05 3.54
CA LEU A 83 -4.32 9.11 2.67
C LEU A 83 -4.86 8.94 1.25
N GLU A 84 -4.76 7.71 0.72
CA GLU A 84 -5.25 7.35 -0.60
C GLU A 84 -6.76 7.61 -0.71
N LEU A 85 -7.53 7.17 0.29
CA LEU A 85 -8.97 7.38 0.35
C LEU A 85 -9.34 8.87 0.45
N ALA A 86 -8.67 9.61 1.34
CA ALA A 86 -8.94 11.04 1.55
C ALA A 86 -8.66 11.86 0.28
N ILE A 87 -7.57 11.57 -0.44
CA ILE A 87 -7.23 12.26 -1.69
C ILE A 87 -8.19 11.84 -2.81
N GLY A 88 -8.44 10.54 -2.97
CA GLY A 88 -9.31 10.01 -4.02
C GLY A 88 -10.76 10.52 -3.92
N GLN A 89 -11.30 10.61 -2.71
CA GLN A 89 -12.67 11.07 -2.48
C GLN A 89 -12.82 12.59 -2.51
N ASN A 90 -11.79 13.35 -2.07
CA ASN A 90 -11.95 14.78 -1.82
C ASN A 90 -11.22 15.70 -2.80
N LEU A 91 -10.11 15.25 -3.39
CA LEU A 91 -9.24 16.12 -4.18
C LEU A 91 -9.24 15.73 -5.65
N PHE A 92 -8.77 14.52 -5.95
CA PHE A 92 -8.55 14.08 -7.32
C PHE A 92 -8.47 12.55 -7.38
N PRO A 93 -9.01 11.90 -8.43
CA PRO A 93 -8.87 10.45 -8.61
C PRO A 93 -7.39 10.06 -8.61
N VAL A 94 -7.00 9.23 -7.64
CA VAL A 94 -5.59 8.92 -7.39
C VAL A 94 -4.96 8.11 -8.53
N GLU A 95 -5.77 7.34 -9.28
CA GLU A 95 -5.31 6.57 -10.44
C GLU A 95 -4.78 7.48 -11.55
N GLN A 96 -5.31 8.70 -11.64
CA GLN A 96 -4.93 9.69 -12.66
C GLN A 96 -3.68 10.49 -12.28
N LEU A 97 -3.11 10.29 -11.08
CA LEU A 97 -1.87 10.97 -10.64
C LEU A 97 -0.61 10.36 -11.27
N GLY A 98 -0.65 9.09 -11.67
CA GLY A 98 0.47 8.43 -12.36
C GLY A 98 1.66 8.14 -11.44
N ALA A 99 2.83 8.73 -11.72
CA ALA A 99 4.09 8.40 -11.05
C ALA A 99 4.09 8.56 -9.50
N PRO A 100 3.52 9.64 -8.91
CA PRO A 100 3.42 9.80 -7.46
C PRO A 100 2.58 8.70 -6.78
N TYR A 101 1.51 8.27 -7.43
CA TYR A 101 0.65 7.20 -6.93
C TYR A 101 1.35 5.83 -6.97
N ARG A 102 2.08 5.55 -8.06
CA ARG A 102 2.94 4.35 -8.14
C ARG A 102 4.02 4.34 -7.07
N ALA A 103 4.62 5.49 -6.78
CA ALA A 103 5.62 5.61 -5.71
C ALA A 103 5.00 5.35 -4.32
N LEU A 104 3.78 5.81 -4.06
CA LEU A 104 3.06 5.52 -2.81
C LEU A 104 2.80 4.02 -2.67
N ARG A 105 2.32 3.38 -3.75
CA ARG A 105 2.06 1.93 -3.79
C ARG A 105 3.34 1.11 -3.58
N ALA A 106 4.45 1.50 -4.20
CA ALA A 106 5.75 0.84 -4.00
C ALA A 106 6.34 1.07 -2.61
N PHE A 107 6.00 2.19 -1.96
CA PHE A 107 6.47 2.51 -0.62
C PHE A 107 5.62 1.87 0.49
N ARG A 108 4.38 1.45 0.21
CA ARG A 108 3.54 0.73 1.18
C ARG A 108 4.33 -0.47 1.69
N PRO A 109 4.64 -0.53 3.01
CA PRO A 109 5.55 -1.52 3.55
C PRO A 109 5.08 -2.92 3.18
N ASP A 110 5.99 -3.74 2.68
CA ASP A 110 5.72 -5.03 2.04
C ASP A 110 4.67 -5.84 2.81
N GLU A 111 3.43 -5.78 2.34
CA GLU A 111 2.33 -6.61 2.83
C GLU A 111 2.56 -8.08 2.46
N LEU A 112 3.42 -8.32 1.46
CA LEU A 112 3.94 -9.61 1.09
C LEU A 112 5.04 -10.03 2.08
N GLN A 113 4.67 -10.77 3.11
CA GLN A 113 5.62 -11.32 4.06
C GLN A 113 6.35 -12.51 3.43
N SER A 114 7.67 -12.52 3.53
CA SER A 114 8.47 -13.71 3.19
C SER A 114 8.14 -14.89 4.13
N PRO A 115 8.39 -16.15 3.72
CA PRO A 115 8.18 -17.32 4.58
C PRO A 115 8.95 -17.23 5.92
N LEU A 116 10.13 -16.60 5.90
CA LEU A 116 10.92 -16.21 7.07
C LEU A 116 10.11 -15.35 8.04
N GLN A 117 9.49 -14.28 7.53
CA GLN A 117 8.69 -13.34 8.33
C GLN A 117 7.38 -13.95 8.83
N ARG A 118 6.72 -14.76 7.99
CA ARG A 118 5.49 -15.48 8.37
C ARG A 118 5.74 -16.45 9.54
N ASN A 119 6.80 -17.23 9.45
CA ASN A 119 7.13 -18.25 10.46
C ASN A 119 7.99 -17.69 11.61
N LYS A 120 8.27 -16.38 11.63
CA LYS A 120 9.13 -15.71 12.63
C LYS A 120 10.48 -16.41 12.83
N LEU A 121 11.02 -16.98 11.75
CA LEU A 121 12.28 -17.70 11.78
C LEU A 121 13.45 -16.71 11.80
N THR A 122 14.56 -17.10 12.42
CA THR A 122 15.81 -16.36 12.24
C THR A 122 16.41 -16.64 10.86
N PRO A 123 17.24 -15.74 10.29
CA PRO A 123 17.88 -15.98 8.99
C PRO A 123 18.62 -17.32 8.92
N LEU A 124 19.25 -17.73 10.03
CA LEU A 124 19.95 -19.01 10.17
C LEU A 124 19.00 -20.20 10.12
N GLN A 125 17.89 -20.14 10.88
CA GLN A 125 16.87 -21.20 10.87
C GLN A 125 16.20 -21.34 9.52
N TYR A 126 16.03 -20.24 8.79
CA TYR A 126 15.46 -20.26 7.45
C TYR A 126 16.40 -20.88 6.42
N SER A 127 17.70 -20.59 6.49
CA SER A 127 18.70 -21.27 5.65
C SER A 127 18.67 -22.78 5.88
N LEU A 128 18.75 -23.21 7.15
CA LEU A 128 18.69 -24.63 7.51
C LEU A 128 17.37 -25.29 7.08
N TRP A 129 16.27 -24.54 7.14
CA TRP A 129 14.98 -25.00 6.66
C TRP A 129 14.99 -25.18 5.14
N LEU A 130 15.49 -24.23 4.36
CA LEU A 130 15.64 -24.37 2.91
C LEU A 130 16.54 -25.56 2.54
N ASP A 131 17.64 -25.77 3.27
CA ASP A 131 18.57 -26.87 3.01
C ASP A 131 17.99 -28.26 3.37
N SER A 132 16.98 -28.31 4.24
CA SER A 132 16.34 -29.56 4.70
C SER A 132 15.05 -29.93 3.97
N GLN A 133 14.43 -28.99 3.25
CA GLN A 133 13.17 -29.19 2.57
C GLN A 133 13.38 -29.31 1.05
N GLY A 134 12.64 -30.21 0.39
CA GLY A 134 12.61 -30.27 -1.07
C GLY A 134 11.93 -29.04 -1.70
N GLU A 135 12.25 -28.74 -2.96
CA GLU A 135 11.73 -27.57 -3.70
C GLU A 135 10.20 -27.47 -3.67
N ASP A 136 9.47 -28.59 -3.72
CA ASP A 136 8.01 -28.63 -3.62
C ASP A 136 7.47 -28.14 -2.28
N GLN A 137 8.18 -28.47 -1.19
CA GLN A 137 7.80 -28.08 0.16
C GLN A 137 8.17 -26.62 0.45
N ILE A 138 9.28 -26.15 -0.13
CA ILE A 138 9.65 -24.72 -0.14
C ILE A 138 8.59 -23.92 -0.91
N TRP A 139 8.20 -24.40 -2.08
CA TRP A 139 7.15 -23.76 -2.88
C TRP A 139 5.80 -23.74 -2.17
N LYS A 140 5.41 -24.82 -1.46
CA LYS A 140 4.20 -24.80 -0.60
C LYS A 140 4.26 -23.71 0.47
N GLY A 141 5.42 -23.51 1.09
CA GLY A 141 5.64 -22.44 2.06
C GLY A 141 5.48 -21.04 1.46
N ILE A 142 6.07 -20.81 0.27
CA ILE A 142 5.95 -19.56 -0.49
C ILE A 142 4.51 -19.35 -0.95
N LYS A 143 3.85 -20.39 -1.47
CA LYS A 143 2.46 -20.33 -1.91
C LYS A 143 1.52 -19.97 -0.77
N ALA A 144 1.71 -20.54 0.42
CA ALA A 144 0.94 -20.15 1.59
C ALA A 144 1.09 -18.65 1.91
N THR A 145 2.31 -18.08 1.82
CA THR A 145 2.50 -16.62 2.00
C THR A 145 1.79 -15.78 0.95
N LEU A 146 1.73 -16.26 -0.29
CA LEU A 146 0.99 -15.62 -1.39
C LEU A 146 -0.53 -15.69 -1.15
N ASP A 147 -1.05 -16.84 -0.71
CA ASP A 147 -2.48 -17.04 -0.43
C ASP A 147 -2.95 -16.16 0.75
N ASP A 148 -2.14 -16.03 1.81
CA ASP A 148 -2.41 -15.10 2.93
C ASP A 148 -2.42 -13.63 2.47
N TYR A 149 -1.53 -13.26 1.55
CA TYR A 149 -1.51 -11.93 0.95
C TYR A 149 -2.75 -11.67 0.08
N GLU A 150 -3.16 -12.65 -0.72
CA GLU A 150 -4.38 -12.59 -1.52
C GLU A 150 -5.62 -12.40 -0.63
N MET A 151 -5.73 -13.16 0.46
CA MET A 151 -6.83 -13.02 1.43
C MET A 151 -6.85 -11.62 2.08
N LYS A 152 -5.68 -11.05 2.39
CA LYS A 152 -5.58 -9.69 2.95
C LYS A 152 -5.98 -8.61 1.95
N ILE A 153 -5.62 -8.75 0.67
CA ILE A 153 -6.04 -7.81 -0.38
C ILE A 153 -7.53 -7.91 -0.65
N ARG A 154 -8.04 -9.14 -0.77
CA ARG A 154 -9.45 -9.38 -1.06
C ARG A 154 -10.36 -8.90 0.08
N SER A 155 -9.94 -9.07 1.34
CA SER A 155 -10.69 -8.53 2.50
C SER A 155 -10.72 -7.00 2.56
N ARG A 156 -9.75 -6.31 1.93
CA ARG A 156 -9.75 -4.85 1.78
C ARG A 156 -10.54 -4.34 0.57
N GLY A 157 -10.99 -5.22 -0.33
CA GLY A 157 -11.70 -4.84 -1.54
C GLY A 157 -10.80 -4.24 -2.64
N ASP A 158 -9.47 -4.28 -2.46
CA ASP A 158 -8.51 -3.86 -3.46
C ASP A 158 -8.50 -4.89 -4.61
N LYS A 159 -8.60 -4.42 -5.86
CA LYS A 159 -8.57 -5.27 -7.07
C LYS A 159 -7.18 -5.39 -7.69
N GLU A 160 -6.20 -4.64 -7.17
CA GLU A 160 -4.85 -4.55 -7.74
C GLU A 160 -3.82 -5.17 -6.79
N PHE A 161 -3.10 -6.17 -7.29
CA PHE A 161 -2.01 -6.85 -6.58
C PHE A 161 -0.67 -6.15 -6.78
N SER A 162 0.27 -6.33 -5.85
CA SER A 162 1.67 -5.96 -6.08
C SER A 162 2.20 -6.65 -7.35
N ALA A 163 3.00 -5.93 -8.14
CA ALA A 163 3.59 -6.47 -9.38
C ALA A 163 4.43 -7.74 -9.17
N VAL A 164 4.91 -7.96 -7.94
CA VAL A 164 5.70 -9.14 -7.56
C VAL A 164 4.83 -10.39 -7.39
N TYR A 165 3.57 -10.23 -6.99
CA TYR A 165 2.64 -11.34 -6.75
C TYR A 165 2.38 -12.23 -7.98
N PRO A 166 1.97 -11.68 -9.15
CA PRO A 166 1.75 -12.51 -10.34
C PRO A 166 3.05 -13.13 -10.86
N LEU A 167 4.19 -12.45 -10.71
CA LEU A 167 5.50 -12.98 -11.08
C LEU A 167 5.89 -14.19 -10.22
N MET A 168 5.72 -14.10 -8.90
CA MET A 168 6.03 -15.22 -8.00
C MET A 168 5.12 -16.44 -8.24
N LEU A 169 3.82 -16.21 -8.54
CA LEU A 169 2.90 -17.28 -8.94
C LEU A 169 3.31 -17.95 -10.25
N GLN A 170 3.75 -17.18 -11.24
CA GLN A 170 4.21 -17.70 -12.53
C GLN A 170 5.50 -18.52 -12.38
N ILE A 171 6.45 -18.04 -11.56
CA ILE A 171 7.71 -18.74 -11.31
C ILE A 171 7.45 -20.07 -10.60
N GLY A 172 6.63 -20.09 -9.56
CA GLY A 172 6.41 -21.33 -8.81
C GLY A 172 5.50 -22.33 -9.50
N SER A 173 4.56 -21.88 -10.34
CA SER A 173 3.83 -22.81 -11.24
C SER A 173 4.77 -23.45 -12.26
N SER A 174 5.78 -22.72 -12.75
CA SER A 174 6.81 -23.27 -13.64
C SER A 174 7.74 -24.25 -12.93
N LEU A 175 8.13 -23.96 -11.67
CA LEU A 175 8.94 -24.86 -10.83
C LEU A 175 8.21 -26.19 -10.58
N SER A 176 6.93 -26.15 -10.23
CA SER A 176 6.12 -27.35 -10.00
C SER A 176 5.90 -28.20 -11.27
N GLN A 177 6.03 -27.62 -12.47
CA GLN A 177 5.94 -28.34 -13.74
C GLN A 177 7.29 -28.94 -14.17
N ALA A 178 8.41 -28.36 -13.73
CA ALA A 178 9.75 -28.84 -14.06
C ALA A 178 10.19 -30.06 -13.22
N THR A 179 9.56 -30.29 -12.07
CA THR A 179 9.81 -31.45 -11.18
C THR A 179 8.96 -32.69 -11.50
N THR A 180 8.15 -32.69 -12.56
CA THR A 180 7.40 -33.88 -13.06
C THR A 180 8.08 -34.47 -14.28
#